data_AF-A0A966J8F5-F1
#
_entry.id   AF-A0A966J8F5-F1
#
_cell.length_a   1.000
_cell.length_b   1.000
_cell.length_c   1.000
_cell.angle_alpha   90.00
_cell.angle_beta   90.00
_cell.angle_gamma   90.00
#
_symmetry.space_group_name_H-M   'P 1'
#
loop_
_entity.id
_entity.type
_entity.pdbx_description
1 polymer ?
#
loop_
_entity_poly.entity_id
_entity_poly.type
_entity_poly.pdbx_seq_one_letter_code
_entity_poly.pdbx_strand_id
1 'polypeptide(L)'
;MSGALDSLTVTAETSLLEILELFKGSTKDLLLIDERTIITDPHLELLTDYPRSTSAALVAIVKNGNTLVRQNRVASASSKSHKVTIIGLYSAYSFSRGTFLATLLGAILLQVSIIVDCVDGELARYTRKFSKLGAWLDAVTDRVKEYLVFLGLAYGASLEGRNLWIPAMAMMVIQTFRHLSDYNFAQSVKIRAEDKFTTPVDFMAEFDGIVPTEREPKGRLRYWLGKIIQFPIGERWLVISASAVIGGAAFTFTIMPILAFISAFVVFRGRTIRTKEMEKKHLKSSLIVNQSDLLGVKASFTRRVSWIEPSILRLIESLVLIAIFINQDVLGIPSFIILFSIIFHHYDNLYRALQNERKPLWLSALGLYLGGRILLIGLALLAGVDITLIAWYFAAIFLVLSSIQWVMGHKQNRIAG
;
A
#
# COMPACT_ATOMS: atom_id res chain seq x y z
N MET A 1 0.57 -14.17 31.96
CA MET A 1 -0.51 -14.78 32.76
C MET A 1 -1.71 -14.95 31.84
N SER A 2 -2.00 -16.20 31.48
CA SER A 2 -3.20 -16.60 30.73
C SER A 2 -4.41 -16.49 31.67
N GLY A 3 -5.12 -15.37 31.60
CA GLY A 3 -6.40 -15.24 32.29
C GLY A 3 -7.49 -15.66 31.33
N ALA A 4 -8.24 -16.72 31.66
CA ALA A 4 -9.48 -17.06 30.97
C ALA A 4 -10.39 -15.82 30.91
N LEU A 5 -10.95 -15.56 29.72
CA LEU A 5 -12.00 -14.57 29.50
C LEU A 5 -13.21 -14.92 30.38
N ASP A 6 -13.91 -13.90 30.88
CA ASP A 6 -15.22 -14.14 31.49
C ASP A 6 -16.25 -14.24 30.36
N SER A 7 -17.14 -15.23 30.37
CA SER A 7 -18.20 -15.38 29.37
C SER A 7 -19.58 -15.10 29.99
N LEU A 8 -20.43 -14.42 29.23
CA LEU A 8 -21.83 -14.17 29.57
C LEU A 8 -22.72 -14.74 28.46
N THR A 9 -23.59 -15.68 28.83
CA THR A 9 -24.62 -16.17 27.92
C THR A 9 -25.77 -15.15 27.88
N VAL A 10 -26.02 -14.58 26.72
CA VAL A 10 -27.07 -13.60 26.46
C VAL A 10 -28.33 -14.36 26.06
N THR A 11 -29.41 -14.17 26.81
CA THR A 11 -30.75 -14.70 26.55
C THR A 11 -31.67 -13.58 26.07
N ALA A 12 -32.89 -13.92 25.65
CA ALA A 12 -33.90 -12.93 25.27
C ALA A 12 -34.32 -12.00 26.44
N GLU A 13 -33.98 -12.35 27.68
CA GLU A 13 -34.32 -11.60 28.90
C GLU A 13 -33.17 -10.69 29.36
N THR A 14 -31.95 -10.87 28.84
CA THR A 14 -30.76 -10.10 29.25
C THR A 14 -30.88 -8.65 28.79
N SER A 15 -30.81 -7.70 29.74
CA SER A 15 -30.90 -6.28 29.43
C SER A 15 -29.54 -5.67 29.08
N LEU A 16 -29.52 -4.62 28.25
CA LEU A 16 -28.30 -3.85 27.94
C LEU A 16 -27.65 -3.23 29.18
N LEU A 17 -28.45 -2.87 30.19
CA LEU A 17 -27.97 -2.30 31.45
C LEU A 17 -27.16 -3.33 32.24
N GLU A 18 -27.65 -4.57 32.30
CA GLU A 18 -27.02 -5.70 32.99
C GLU A 18 -25.67 -6.06 32.35
N ILE A 19 -25.62 -6.10 31.00
CA ILE A 19 -24.38 -6.29 30.25
C ILE A 19 -23.37 -5.16 30.56
N LEU A 20 -23.85 -3.91 30.65
CA LEU A 20 -23.02 -2.74 30.96
C LEU A 20 -22.49 -2.75 32.39
N GLU A 21 -23.28 -3.18 33.38
CA GLU A 21 -22.84 -3.31 34.76
C GLU A 21 -21.80 -4.43 34.91
N LEU A 22 -22.02 -5.58 34.29
CA LEU A 22 -21.06 -6.69 34.24
C LEU A 22 -19.75 -6.28 33.55
N PHE A 23 -19.84 -5.55 32.44
CA PHE A 23 -18.66 -5.05 31.75
C PHE A 23 -17.90 -4.02 32.59
N LYS A 24 -18.59 -3.10 33.27
CA LYS A 24 -17.95 -2.10 34.15
C LYS A 24 -17.36 -2.72 35.42
N GLY A 25 -17.94 -3.83 35.89
CA GLY A 25 -17.49 -4.56 37.07
C GLY A 25 -16.36 -5.55 36.79
N SER A 26 -16.16 -5.98 35.53
CA SER A 26 -15.10 -6.92 35.19
C SER A 26 -13.74 -6.22 35.03
N THR A 27 -12.70 -6.91 35.48
CA THR A 27 -11.29 -6.51 35.28
C THR A 27 -10.66 -7.21 34.06
N LYS A 28 -11.45 -8.01 33.34
CA LYS A 28 -11.05 -8.82 32.18
C LYS A 28 -11.99 -8.57 31.00
N ASP A 29 -11.56 -9.02 29.83
CA ASP A 29 -12.38 -9.02 28.62
C ASP A 29 -13.59 -9.96 28.80
N LEU A 30 -14.79 -9.47 28.46
CA LEU A 30 -16.07 -10.19 28.59
C LEU A 30 -16.53 -10.70 27.22
N LEU A 31 -16.75 -12.01 27.10
CA LEU A 31 -17.25 -12.68 25.89
C LEU A 31 -18.77 -12.87 25.99
N LEU A 32 -19.53 -12.23 25.10
CA LEU A 32 -20.98 -12.41 25.01
C LEU A 32 -21.31 -13.57 24.06
N ILE A 33 -22.09 -14.55 24.53
CA ILE A 33 -22.48 -15.74 23.77
C ILE A 33 -24.01 -15.81 23.70
N ASP A 34 -24.59 -15.78 22.50
CA ASP A 34 -26.04 -15.99 22.35
C ASP A 34 -26.40 -17.44 22.75
N GLU A 35 -27.44 -17.59 23.58
CA GLU A 35 -27.97 -18.88 24.07
C GLU A 35 -28.21 -19.94 22.98
N ARG A 36 -28.46 -19.51 21.74
CA ARG A 36 -28.75 -20.41 20.61
C ARG A 36 -27.50 -20.83 19.85
N THR A 37 -26.33 -20.33 20.23
CA THR A 37 -25.06 -20.60 19.55
C THR A 37 -24.38 -21.82 20.17
N ILE A 38 -24.30 -22.93 19.43
CA ILE A 38 -23.57 -24.12 19.85
C ILE A 38 -22.11 -24.00 19.39
N ILE A 39 -21.20 -23.79 20.34
CA ILE A 39 -19.76 -23.81 20.11
C ILE A 39 -19.19 -24.98 20.91
N THR A 40 -18.46 -25.88 20.27
CA THR A 40 -17.85 -27.03 20.95
C THR A 40 -16.67 -26.58 21.82
N ASP A 41 -16.45 -27.23 22.98
CA ASP A 41 -15.39 -26.85 23.94
C ASP A 41 -13.99 -26.62 23.31
N PRO A 42 -13.51 -27.45 22.36
CA PRO A 42 -12.22 -27.19 21.70
C PRO A 42 -12.20 -25.88 20.90
N HIS A 43 -13.36 -25.47 20.35
CA HIS A 43 -13.51 -24.20 19.63
C HIS A 43 -13.66 -23.03 20.61
N LEU A 44 -14.23 -23.25 21.80
CA LEU A 44 -14.32 -22.24 22.86
C LEU A 44 -12.95 -21.91 23.46
N GLU A 45 -12.11 -22.91 23.70
CA GLU A 45 -10.70 -22.73 24.11
C GLU A 45 -9.88 -21.97 23.05
N LEU A 46 -10.14 -22.22 21.76
CA LEU A 46 -9.53 -21.47 20.66
C LEU A 46 -9.98 -20.00 20.60
N LEU A 47 -11.21 -19.70 21.04
CA LEU A 47 -11.77 -18.34 21.11
C LEU A 47 -11.20 -17.54 22.29
N THR A 48 -10.84 -18.21 23.39
CA THR A 48 -10.26 -17.57 24.59
C THR A 48 -8.74 -17.39 24.50
N ASP A 49 -8.03 -18.25 23.76
CA ASP A 49 -6.57 -18.18 23.59
C ASP A 49 -6.11 -17.30 22.40
N TYR A 50 -6.97 -17.02 21.42
CA TYR A 50 -6.63 -16.22 20.25
C TYR A 50 -7.70 -15.18 19.86
N PRO A 51 -7.33 -13.90 19.66
CA PRO A 51 -8.28 -12.91 19.17
C PRO A 51 -8.43 -13.12 17.66
N ARG A 52 -9.63 -13.53 17.18
CA ARG A 52 -10.12 -13.16 15.84
C ARG A 52 -11.61 -13.46 15.53
N SER A 53 -12.24 -12.42 14.94
CA SER A 53 -13.28 -12.37 13.86
C SER A 53 -14.19 -13.59 13.68
N THR A 54 -15.49 -13.59 13.99
CA THR A 54 -16.61 -12.61 14.02
C THR A 54 -17.67 -13.24 14.93
N SER A 55 -18.37 -12.58 15.86
CA SER A 55 -19.27 -11.43 15.71
C SER A 55 -19.42 -10.75 17.08
N ALA A 56 -19.18 -9.44 17.20
CA ALA A 56 -19.67 -8.57 18.28
C ALA A 56 -19.05 -7.17 18.09
N ALA A 57 -19.76 -6.14 18.54
CA ALA A 57 -19.28 -4.77 18.53
C ALA A 57 -17.89 -4.65 19.20
N LEU A 58 -16.87 -4.38 18.40
CA LEU A 58 -15.57 -3.96 18.89
C LEU A 58 -15.68 -2.51 19.35
N VAL A 59 -16.05 -2.29 20.60
CA VAL A 59 -15.64 -1.07 21.29
C VAL A 59 -14.12 -1.19 21.46
N ALA A 60 -13.37 -0.42 20.69
CA ALA A 60 -11.91 -0.42 20.78
C ALA A 60 -11.50 -0.11 22.23
N ILE A 61 -10.68 -0.98 22.82
CA ILE A 61 -10.15 -0.89 24.19
C ILE A 61 -9.31 0.39 24.40
N VAL A 62 -8.87 1.07 23.31
CA VAL A 62 -8.05 2.27 23.38
C VAL A 62 -8.40 3.25 22.25
N LYS A 63 -8.67 4.51 22.58
CA LYS A 63 -8.67 5.64 21.63
C LYS A 63 -7.28 5.72 20.98
N ASN A 64 -7.17 5.32 19.70
CA ASN A 64 -5.94 5.20 18.88
C ASN A 64 -5.20 3.83 18.85
N GLY A 65 -5.87 2.72 19.13
CA GLY A 65 -5.29 1.37 18.94
C GLY A 65 -4.96 1.04 17.46
N ASN A 66 -3.71 0.67 17.18
CA ASN A 66 -3.20 0.42 15.82
C ASN A 66 -3.48 -0.99 15.30
N THR A 67 -4.74 -1.32 15.01
CA THR A 67 -5.09 -2.58 14.32
C THR A 67 -5.48 -2.27 12.87
N LEU A 68 -4.49 -2.35 11.97
CA LEU A 68 -4.70 -2.27 10.52
C LEU A 68 -5.17 -3.62 9.99
N VAL A 69 -6.48 -3.74 9.75
CA VAL A 69 -7.07 -4.89 9.04
C VAL A 69 -7.24 -4.51 7.57
N ARG A 70 -6.71 -5.34 6.67
CA ARG A 70 -6.84 -5.21 5.22
C ARG A 70 -7.51 -6.46 4.67
N GLN A 71 -8.72 -6.34 4.11
CA GLN A 71 -9.45 -7.45 3.47
C GLN A 71 -9.44 -8.76 4.30
N ASN A 72 -9.91 -8.72 5.56
CA ASN A 72 -9.91 -9.85 6.50
C ASN A 72 -8.53 -10.42 6.92
N ARG A 73 -7.43 -9.70 6.69
CA ARG A 73 -6.09 -10.09 7.17
C ARG A 73 -5.41 -8.95 7.93
N VAL A 74 -4.76 -9.28 9.05
CA VAL A 74 -3.82 -8.38 9.74
C VAL A 74 -2.58 -8.28 8.85
N ALA A 75 -2.37 -7.13 8.19
CA ALA A 75 -1.18 -6.91 7.39
C ALA A 75 -0.08 -6.39 8.30
N SER A 76 0.99 -7.15 8.46
CA SER A 76 2.10 -6.75 9.32
C SER A 76 3.35 -7.55 9.06
N ALA A 77 4.48 -6.86 8.90
CA ALA A 77 5.80 -7.45 9.02
C ALA A 77 6.40 -7.21 10.40
N SER A 78 7.22 -8.15 10.84
CA SER A 78 8.10 -8.02 12.00
C SER A 78 9.35 -7.23 11.59
N SER A 79 10.00 -6.51 12.51
CA SER A 79 11.21 -5.70 12.23
C SER A 79 12.43 -6.50 11.73
N LYS A 80 12.33 -7.82 11.51
CA LYS A 80 13.40 -8.68 10.99
C LYS A 80 13.49 -8.70 9.45
N SER A 81 12.80 -7.81 8.74
CA SER A 81 12.70 -7.70 7.27
C SER A 81 14.02 -7.42 6.51
N HIS A 82 15.17 -7.37 7.18
CA HIS A 82 16.46 -7.12 6.54
C HIS A 82 16.86 -8.21 5.54
N LYS A 83 16.53 -9.48 5.81
CA LYS A 83 16.94 -10.61 4.94
C LYS A 83 16.21 -10.62 3.59
N VAL A 84 14.92 -10.30 3.58
CA VAL A 84 14.11 -10.28 2.35
C VAL A 84 14.60 -9.20 1.38
N THR A 85 14.92 -8.02 1.92
CA THR A 85 15.40 -6.88 1.14
C THR A 85 16.71 -7.22 0.43
N ILE A 86 17.64 -7.90 1.12
CA ILE A 86 18.95 -8.28 0.54
C ILE A 86 18.78 -9.25 -0.65
N ILE A 87 17.89 -10.25 -0.54
CA ILE A 87 17.63 -11.20 -1.63
C ILE A 87 17.07 -10.46 -2.86
N GLY A 88 16.12 -9.55 -2.65
CA GLY A 88 15.57 -8.72 -3.71
C GLY A 88 16.60 -7.79 -4.36
N LEU A 89 17.51 -7.20 -3.57
CA LEU A 89 18.62 -6.40 -4.10
C LEU A 89 19.58 -7.24 -4.96
N TYR A 90 19.89 -8.45 -4.51
CA TYR A 90 20.76 -9.37 -5.27
C TYR A 90 20.09 -9.86 -6.57
N SER A 91 18.75 -10.00 -6.57
CA SER A 91 17.97 -10.24 -7.78
C SER A 91 18.12 -9.10 -8.80
N ALA A 92 17.92 -7.86 -8.37
CA ALA A 92 18.09 -6.67 -9.22
C ALA A 92 19.51 -6.54 -9.78
N TYR A 93 20.52 -6.79 -8.94
CA TYR A 93 21.92 -6.85 -9.37
C TYR A 93 22.18 -7.94 -10.42
N SER A 94 21.58 -9.12 -10.24
CA SER A 94 21.72 -10.23 -11.21
C SER A 94 21.11 -9.85 -12.56
N PHE A 95 19.93 -9.22 -12.59
CA PHE A 95 19.35 -8.68 -13.83
C PHE A 95 20.23 -7.61 -14.49
N SER A 96 20.95 -6.82 -13.71
CA SER A 96 21.83 -5.75 -14.23
C SER A 96 23.05 -6.25 -15.00
N ARG A 97 23.33 -7.55 -14.98
CA ARG A 97 24.45 -8.16 -15.71
C ARG A 97 24.16 -8.40 -17.20
N GLY A 98 22.89 -8.37 -17.61
CA GLY A 98 22.46 -8.57 -19.01
C GLY A 98 22.51 -10.02 -19.52
N THR A 99 23.36 -10.89 -18.98
CA THR A 99 23.48 -12.27 -19.48
C THR A 99 22.29 -13.17 -19.11
N PHE A 100 22.05 -14.22 -19.90
CA PHE A 100 20.97 -15.18 -19.66
C PHE A 100 21.06 -15.85 -18.28
N LEU A 101 22.23 -16.37 -17.89
CA LEU A 101 22.41 -17.05 -16.60
C LEU A 101 22.17 -16.10 -15.43
N ALA A 102 22.59 -14.85 -15.55
CA ALA A 102 22.35 -13.85 -14.52
C ALA A 102 20.87 -13.43 -14.46
N THR A 103 20.19 -13.37 -15.61
CA THR A 103 18.73 -13.14 -15.69
C THR A 103 17.95 -14.29 -15.05
N LEU A 104 18.35 -15.54 -15.31
CA LEU A 104 17.77 -16.74 -14.69
C LEU A 104 17.96 -16.72 -13.17
N LEU A 105 19.18 -16.42 -12.70
CA LEU A 105 19.47 -16.27 -11.28
C LEU A 105 18.62 -15.15 -10.66
N GLY A 106 18.55 -14.00 -11.32
CA GLY A 106 17.73 -12.85 -10.90
C GLY A 106 16.25 -13.23 -10.77
N ALA A 107 15.71 -13.97 -11.74
CA ALA A 107 14.33 -14.46 -11.75
C ALA A 107 14.04 -15.42 -10.59
N ILE A 108 14.95 -16.37 -10.31
CA ILE A 108 14.84 -17.31 -9.19
C ILE A 108 14.89 -16.56 -7.86
N LEU A 109 15.87 -15.68 -7.68
CA LEU A 109 16.02 -14.87 -6.46
C LEU A 109 14.80 -13.98 -6.21
N LEU A 110 14.20 -13.42 -7.27
CA LEU A 110 12.98 -12.62 -7.15
C LEU A 110 11.84 -13.47 -6.57
N GLN A 111 11.65 -14.70 -7.08
CA GLN A 111 10.62 -15.61 -6.57
C GLN A 111 10.90 -16.05 -5.12
N VAL A 112 12.15 -16.38 -4.81
CA VAL A 112 12.56 -16.70 -3.43
C VAL A 112 12.26 -15.54 -2.49
N SER A 113 12.51 -14.30 -2.92
CA SER A 113 12.23 -13.14 -2.07
C SER A 113 10.74 -12.99 -1.74
N ILE A 114 9.83 -13.28 -2.67
CA ILE A 114 8.37 -13.29 -2.41
C ILE A 114 8.00 -14.35 -1.39
N ILE A 115 8.58 -15.55 -1.51
CA ILE A 115 8.29 -16.66 -0.59
C ILE A 115 8.69 -16.26 0.83
N VAL A 116 9.89 -15.69 1.01
CA VAL A 116 10.35 -15.26 2.34
C VAL A 116 9.53 -14.09 2.87
N ASP A 117 9.11 -13.16 2.02
CA ASP A 117 8.23 -12.03 2.36
C ASP A 117 6.87 -12.51 2.90
N CYS A 118 6.25 -13.47 2.20
CA CYS A 118 5.02 -14.12 2.64
C CYS A 118 5.18 -14.80 4.01
N VAL A 119 6.32 -15.47 4.23
CA VAL A 119 6.62 -16.15 5.49
C VAL A 119 6.82 -15.16 6.63
N ASP A 120 7.54 -14.05 6.43
CA ASP A 120 7.73 -13.01 7.47
C ASP A 120 6.38 -12.40 7.89
N GLY A 121 5.50 -12.12 6.92
CA GLY A 121 4.16 -11.59 7.18
C GLY A 121 3.23 -12.57 7.91
N GLU A 122 3.29 -13.87 7.61
CA GLU A 122 2.56 -14.90 8.37
C GLU A 122 3.15 -15.10 9.76
N LEU A 123 4.49 -15.11 9.89
CA LEU A 123 5.18 -15.27 11.17
C LEU A 123 4.91 -14.09 12.13
N ALA A 124 4.90 -12.86 11.61
CA ALA A 124 4.55 -11.67 12.40
C ALA A 124 3.11 -11.73 12.93
N ARG A 125 2.17 -12.27 12.13
CA ARG A 125 0.79 -12.52 12.56
C ARG A 125 0.70 -13.61 13.61
N TYR A 126 1.38 -14.74 13.38
CA TYR A 126 1.41 -15.87 14.29
C TYR A 126 2.01 -15.47 15.65
N THR A 127 3.10 -14.69 15.63
CA THR A 127 3.76 -14.21 16.85
C THR A 127 3.17 -12.94 17.44
N ARG A 128 2.12 -12.37 16.84
CA ARG A 128 1.52 -11.06 17.19
C ARG A 128 2.52 -9.89 17.28
N LYS A 129 3.68 -9.99 16.60
CA LYS A 129 4.73 -8.94 16.58
C LYS A 129 4.54 -7.95 15.44
N PHE A 130 3.33 -7.42 15.30
CA PHE A 130 2.98 -6.49 14.24
C PHE A 130 3.13 -5.03 14.63
N SER A 131 3.40 -4.15 13.65
CA SER A 131 3.49 -2.71 13.89
C SER A 131 3.20 -1.88 12.64
N LYS A 132 2.76 -0.63 12.83
CA LYS A 132 2.64 0.38 11.78
C LYS A 132 3.93 0.59 10.99
N LEU A 133 5.05 0.66 11.71
CA LEU A 133 6.38 0.80 11.12
C LEU A 133 6.74 -0.43 10.26
N GLY A 134 6.46 -1.63 10.76
CA GLY A 134 6.67 -2.87 10.02
C GLY A 134 5.82 -2.95 8.75
N ALA A 135 4.54 -2.56 8.82
CA ALA A 135 3.66 -2.51 7.64
C ALA A 135 4.12 -1.47 6.60
N TRP A 136 4.65 -0.32 7.04
CA TRP A 136 5.27 0.66 6.14
C TRP A 136 6.54 0.09 5.50
N LEU A 137 7.41 -0.57 6.27
CA LEU A 137 8.66 -1.13 5.77
C LEU A 137 8.43 -2.25 4.75
N ASP A 138 7.50 -3.16 5.04
CA ASP A 138 7.05 -4.23 4.15
C ASP A 138 6.63 -3.66 2.78
N ALA A 139 5.66 -2.76 2.84
CA ALA A 139 5.15 -2.08 1.66
C ALA A 139 6.22 -1.33 0.86
N VAL A 140 7.07 -0.56 1.54
CA VAL A 140 8.10 0.24 0.90
C VAL A 140 9.16 -0.65 0.27
N THR A 141 9.65 -1.67 0.98
CA THR A 141 10.67 -2.58 0.46
C THR A 141 10.17 -3.36 -0.76
N ASP A 142 8.89 -3.73 -0.80
CA ASP A 142 8.24 -4.28 -2.00
C ASP A 142 8.29 -3.36 -3.21
N ARG A 143 8.12 -2.04 -3.02
CA ARG A 143 8.22 -1.08 -4.13
C ARG A 143 9.67 -0.90 -4.56
N VAL A 144 10.58 -0.77 -3.60
CA VAL A 144 12.03 -0.64 -3.86
C VAL A 144 12.53 -1.84 -4.65
N LYS A 145 12.21 -3.08 -4.23
CA LYS A 145 12.57 -4.32 -4.93
C LYS A 145 12.09 -4.29 -6.39
N GLU A 146 10.80 -4.00 -6.63
CA GLU A 146 10.23 -3.99 -7.99
C GLU A 146 10.89 -2.94 -8.90
N TYR A 147 11.13 -1.72 -8.40
CA TYR A 147 11.74 -0.66 -9.20
C TYR A 147 13.23 -0.87 -9.43
N LEU A 148 13.95 -1.48 -8.49
CA LEU A 148 15.34 -1.88 -8.71
C LEU A 148 15.45 -3.03 -9.73
N VAL A 149 14.47 -3.93 -9.80
CA VAL A 149 14.42 -4.92 -10.88
C VAL A 149 14.23 -4.24 -12.25
N PHE A 150 13.37 -3.21 -12.35
CA PHE A 150 13.25 -2.43 -13.59
C PHE A 150 14.55 -1.70 -13.95
N LEU A 151 15.23 -1.11 -12.96
CA LEU A 151 16.55 -0.51 -13.14
C LEU A 151 17.58 -1.54 -13.64
N GLY A 152 17.63 -2.71 -13.00
CA GLY A 152 18.51 -3.80 -13.38
C GLY A 152 18.27 -4.28 -14.80
N LEU A 153 17.01 -4.51 -15.19
CA LEU A 153 16.64 -4.92 -16.55
C LEU A 153 17.00 -3.85 -17.59
N ALA A 154 16.73 -2.57 -17.31
CA ALA A 154 17.06 -1.48 -18.23
C ALA A 154 18.57 -1.29 -18.39
N TYR A 155 19.31 -1.32 -17.28
CA TYR A 155 20.75 -1.22 -17.28
C TYR A 155 21.41 -2.42 -17.98
N GLY A 156 20.99 -3.64 -17.66
CA GLY A 156 21.48 -4.86 -18.30
C GLY A 156 21.26 -4.83 -19.81
N ALA A 157 20.09 -4.38 -20.26
CA ALA A 157 19.81 -4.18 -21.69
C ALA A 157 20.67 -3.09 -22.33
N SER A 158 20.99 -2.02 -21.60
CA SER A 158 21.86 -0.94 -22.09
C SER A 158 23.29 -1.41 -22.36
N LEU A 159 23.79 -2.39 -21.58
CA LEU A 159 25.09 -3.03 -21.83
C LEU A 159 25.10 -3.83 -23.15
N GLU A 160 23.94 -4.30 -23.60
CA GLU A 160 23.75 -4.97 -24.89
C GLU A 160 23.40 -3.98 -26.02
N GLY A 161 23.48 -2.67 -25.77
CA GLY A 161 23.17 -1.63 -26.75
C GLY A 161 21.67 -1.34 -26.95
N ARG A 162 20.79 -1.89 -26.10
CA ARG A 162 19.34 -1.64 -26.17
C ARG A 162 18.92 -0.55 -25.18
N ASN A 163 18.37 0.56 -25.68
CA ASN A 163 17.86 1.63 -24.83
C ASN A 163 16.44 1.31 -24.33
N LEU A 164 16.33 0.84 -23.09
CA LEU A 164 15.06 0.51 -22.43
C LEU A 164 14.76 1.41 -21.22
N TRP A 165 15.34 2.62 -21.16
CA TRP A 165 15.11 3.56 -20.05
C TRP A 165 13.68 4.08 -20.02
N ILE A 166 13.14 4.48 -21.17
CA ILE A 166 11.75 4.97 -21.29
C ILE A 166 10.74 3.91 -20.82
N PRO A 167 10.75 2.65 -21.33
CA PRO A 167 9.79 1.66 -20.86
C PRO A 167 9.96 1.30 -19.38
N ALA A 168 11.19 1.32 -18.84
CA ALA A 168 11.41 1.10 -17.42
C ALA A 168 10.79 2.20 -16.54
N MET A 169 10.96 3.46 -16.93
CA MET A 169 10.32 4.60 -16.27
C MET A 169 8.79 4.54 -16.43
N ALA A 170 8.30 4.25 -17.63
CA ALA A 170 6.86 4.11 -17.89
C ALA A 170 6.23 3.03 -17.02
N MET A 171 6.89 1.88 -16.85
CA MET A 171 6.47 0.83 -15.92
C MET A 171 6.38 1.35 -14.49
N MET A 172 7.38 2.07 -14.01
CA MET A 172 7.35 2.66 -12.67
C MET A 172 6.16 3.62 -12.49
N VAL A 173 5.85 4.43 -13.51
CA VAL A 173 4.69 5.34 -13.52
C VAL A 173 3.36 4.59 -13.52
N ILE A 174 3.20 3.57 -14.38
CA ILE A 174 2.00 2.73 -14.46
C ILE A 174 1.71 2.08 -13.09
N GLN A 175 2.74 1.52 -12.45
CA GLN A 175 2.57 0.86 -11.15
C GLN A 175 2.24 1.85 -10.03
N THR A 176 2.84 3.03 -10.07
CA THR A 176 2.54 4.11 -9.11
C THR A 176 1.10 4.54 -9.23
N PHE A 177 0.65 4.85 -10.45
CA PHE A 177 -0.72 5.27 -10.74
C PHE A 177 -1.73 4.25 -10.22
N ARG A 178 -1.52 2.96 -10.56
CA ARG A 178 -2.39 1.86 -10.18
C ARG A 178 -2.44 1.70 -8.66
N HIS A 179 -1.29 1.66 -8.00
CA HIS A 179 -1.23 1.42 -6.56
C HIS A 179 -1.86 2.56 -5.75
N LEU A 180 -1.54 3.82 -6.06
CA LEU A 180 -2.18 4.96 -5.39
C LEU A 180 -3.70 4.93 -5.59
N SER A 181 -4.16 4.60 -6.79
CA SER A 181 -5.59 4.48 -7.11
C SER A 181 -6.24 3.36 -6.30
N ASP A 182 -5.58 2.21 -6.17
CA ASP A 182 -6.08 1.06 -5.41
C ASP A 182 -6.28 1.37 -3.94
N TYR A 183 -5.26 1.95 -3.29
CA TYR A 183 -5.34 2.29 -1.87
C TYR A 183 -6.30 3.44 -1.60
N ASN A 184 -6.24 4.50 -2.42
CA ASN A 184 -7.12 5.66 -2.22
C ASN A 184 -8.58 5.30 -2.47
N PHE A 185 -8.89 4.46 -3.46
CA PHE A 185 -10.26 3.99 -3.67
C PHE A 185 -10.75 3.16 -2.49
N ALA A 186 -9.97 2.16 -2.06
CA ALA A 186 -10.34 1.29 -0.94
C ALA A 186 -10.56 2.08 0.35
N GLN A 187 -9.63 2.99 0.68
CA GLN A 187 -9.71 3.80 1.89
C GLN A 187 -10.84 4.85 1.79
N SER A 188 -11.08 5.44 0.61
CA SER A 188 -12.19 6.39 0.42
C SER A 188 -13.55 5.71 0.59
N VAL A 189 -13.71 4.47 0.09
CA VAL A 189 -14.92 3.68 0.30
C VAL A 189 -15.12 3.39 1.79
N LYS A 190 -14.04 2.98 2.48
CA LYS A 190 -14.07 2.71 3.93
C LYS A 190 -14.50 3.95 4.72
N ILE A 191 -13.85 5.09 4.51
CA ILE A 191 -14.16 6.35 5.21
C ILE A 191 -15.61 6.78 4.95
N ARG A 192 -16.09 6.67 3.72
CA ARG A 192 -17.47 7.03 3.37
C ARG A 192 -18.50 6.08 3.99
N ALA A 193 -18.14 4.81 4.17
CA ALA A 193 -18.98 3.87 4.91
C ALA A 193 -18.97 4.20 6.41
N GLU A 194 -17.80 4.51 6.97
CA GLU A 194 -17.65 4.94 8.38
C GLU A 194 -18.43 6.22 8.70
N ASP A 195 -18.45 7.16 7.76
CA ASP A 195 -19.22 8.40 7.86
C ASP A 195 -20.73 8.15 8.04
N LYS A 196 -21.27 7.04 7.52
CA LYS A 196 -22.69 6.68 7.72
C LYS A 196 -23.00 6.28 9.16
N PHE A 197 -22.02 5.75 9.90
CA PHE A 197 -22.19 5.36 11.30
C PHE A 197 -22.11 6.55 12.28
N THR A 198 -21.73 7.75 11.80
CA THR A 198 -21.70 8.94 12.67
C THR A 198 -23.11 9.47 13.00
N THR A 199 -24.10 9.15 12.18
CA THR A 199 -25.51 9.42 12.47
C THR A 199 -26.10 8.21 13.20
N PRO A 200 -26.63 8.35 14.43
CA PRO A 200 -27.30 7.26 15.13
C PRO A 200 -28.43 6.72 14.26
N VAL A 201 -28.47 5.39 14.07
CA VAL A 201 -29.63 4.73 13.48
C VAL A 201 -30.75 4.77 14.52
N ASP A 202 -31.97 5.08 14.10
CA ASP A 202 -33.13 5.01 14.98
C ASP A 202 -33.30 3.56 15.47
N PHE A 203 -33.57 3.39 16.76
CA PHE A 203 -33.72 2.07 17.38
C PHE A 203 -34.86 1.27 16.73
N MET A 204 -35.87 1.95 16.19
CA MET A 204 -37.01 1.34 15.51
C MET A 204 -36.80 1.15 14.00
N ALA A 205 -35.62 1.46 13.46
CA ALA A 205 -35.35 1.27 12.03
C ALA A 205 -35.31 -0.23 11.69
N GLU A 206 -36.19 -0.67 10.78
CA GLU A 206 -36.21 -2.05 10.27
C GLU A 206 -34.94 -2.42 9.48
N PHE A 207 -34.18 -1.42 9.03
CA PHE A 207 -32.95 -1.59 8.28
C PHE A 207 -31.90 -0.60 8.78
N ASP A 208 -30.77 -1.14 9.20
CA ASP A 208 -29.60 -0.39 9.70
C ASP A 208 -28.84 0.38 8.59
N GLY A 209 -29.30 0.29 7.34
CA GLY A 209 -28.64 0.89 6.18
C GLY A 209 -27.46 0.07 5.64
N ILE A 210 -27.18 -1.10 6.23
CA ILE A 210 -26.01 -1.93 5.92
C ILE A 210 -26.40 -2.97 4.86
N VAL A 211 -26.06 -2.69 3.61
CA VAL A 211 -26.07 -3.72 2.56
C VAL A 211 -24.72 -4.46 2.61
N PRO A 212 -24.69 -5.79 2.81
CA PRO A 212 -23.48 -6.58 2.68
C PRO A 212 -22.84 -6.32 1.31
N THR A 213 -21.64 -5.72 1.32
CA THR A 213 -20.96 -5.35 0.08
C THR A 213 -20.19 -6.52 -0.55
N GLU A 214 -20.04 -7.62 0.18
CA GLU A 214 -19.41 -8.85 -0.29
C GLU A 214 -20.43 -9.71 -1.03
N ARG A 215 -20.29 -9.76 -2.36
CA ARG A 215 -21.05 -10.68 -3.20
C ARG A 215 -20.31 -12.01 -3.24
N GLU A 216 -20.98 -13.10 -2.92
CA GLU A 216 -20.41 -14.43 -3.09
C GLU A 216 -20.01 -14.65 -4.56
N PRO A 217 -18.79 -15.19 -4.81
CA PRO A 217 -18.36 -15.47 -6.16
C PRO A 217 -19.24 -16.57 -6.78
N LYS A 218 -19.71 -16.35 -8.02
CA LYS A 218 -20.42 -17.38 -8.81
C LYS A 218 -19.45 -18.47 -9.30
N GLY A 219 -18.87 -19.25 -8.38
CA GLY A 219 -17.99 -20.39 -8.64
C GLY A 219 -16.48 -20.15 -8.43
N ARG A 220 -15.75 -21.25 -8.20
CA ARG A 220 -14.30 -21.28 -7.87
C ARG A 220 -13.43 -20.69 -8.99
N LEU A 221 -13.71 -21.01 -10.25
CA LEU A 221 -12.92 -20.50 -11.38
C LEU A 221 -13.03 -18.98 -11.49
N ARG A 222 -14.26 -18.45 -11.42
CA ARG A 222 -14.52 -17.01 -11.50
C ARG A 222 -13.88 -16.25 -10.33
N TYR A 223 -13.84 -16.87 -9.15
CA TYR A 223 -13.13 -16.33 -8.00
C TYR A 223 -11.62 -16.19 -8.25
N TRP A 224 -10.96 -17.26 -8.72
CA TRP A 224 -9.51 -17.23 -8.99
C TRP A 224 -9.15 -16.33 -10.16
N LEU A 225 -9.91 -16.35 -11.26
CA LEU A 225 -9.73 -15.41 -12.37
C LEU A 225 -9.90 -13.96 -11.90
N GLY A 226 -10.89 -13.69 -11.04
CA GLY A 226 -11.10 -12.38 -10.44
C GLY A 226 -9.94 -11.90 -9.57
N LYS A 227 -9.18 -12.82 -8.94
CA LYS A 227 -7.97 -12.49 -8.19
C LYS A 227 -6.78 -12.24 -9.10
N ILE A 228 -6.56 -13.10 -10.09
CA ILE A 228 -5.43 -13.00 -11.02
C ILE A 228 -5.55 -11.72 -11.87
N ILE A 229 -6.76 -11.39 -12.34
CA ILE A 229 -6.98 -10.22 -13.20
C ILE A 229 -6.75 -8.88 -12.49
N GLN A 230 -6.76 -8.86 -11.14
CA GLN A 230 -6.36 -7.68 -10.37
C GLN A 230 -4.85 -7.43 -10.41
N PHE A 231 -4.09 -8.37 -11.01
CA PHE A 231 -2.65 -8.36 -11.15
C PHE A 231 -1.93 -7.96 -9.84
N PRO A 232 -2.07 -8.78 -8.77
CA PRO A 232 -1.44 -8.51 -7.48
C PRO A 232 0.09 -8.55 -7.54
N ILE A 233 0.74 -8.23 -6.41
CA ILE A 233 2.21 -8.13 -6.32
C ILE A 233 2.89 -9.45 -6.75
N GLY A 234 2.41 -10.60 -6.26
CA GLY A 234 2.98 -11.91 -6.57
C GLY A 234 2.91 -12.26 -8.06
N GLU A 235 1.73 -12.12 -8.67
CA GLU A 235 1.50 -12.42 -10.09
C GLU A 235 2.34 -11.52 -11.00
N ARG A 236 2.52 -10.25 -10.63
CA ARG A 236 3.40 -9.34 -11.36
C ARG A 236 4.84 -9.79 -11.35
N TRP A 237 5.35 -10.16 -10.18
CA TRP A 237 6.73 -10.59 -10.05
C TRP A 237 6.96 -11.93 -10.74
N LEU A 238 5.97 -12.82 -10.71
CA LEU A 238 5.97 -14.05 -11.52
C LEU A 238 6.09 -13.73 -13.02
N VAL A 239 5.29 -12.78 -13.53
CA VAL A 239 5.38 -12.35 -14.93
C VAL A 239 6.73 -11.71 -15.23
N ILE A 240 7.27 -10.87 -14.35
CA ILE A 240 8.61 -10.28 -14.52
C ILE A 240 9.66 -11.39 -14.64
N SER A 241 9.69 -12.34 -13.69
CA SER A 241 10.62 -13.47 -13.71
C SER A 241 10.48 -14.31 -14.99
N ALA A 242 9.26 -14.72 -15.35
CA ALA A 242 9.03 -15.60 -16.49
C ALA A 242 9.35 -14.89 -17.82
N SER A 243 8.86 -13.66 -18.01
CA SER A 243 9.10 -12.89 -19.24
C SER A 243 10.58 -12.54 -19.41
N ALA A 244 11.30 -12.21 -18.33
CA ALA A 244 12.71 -11.89 -18.41
C ALA A 244 13.53 -13.10 -18.85
N VAL A 245 13.21 -14.30 -18.36
CA VAL A 245 13.89 -15.54 -18.77
C VAL A 245 13.54 -15.92 -20.21
N ILE A 246 12.29 -15.76 -20.64
CA ILE A 246 11.82 -16.17 -21.97
C ILE A 246 12.34 -15.23 -23.07
N GLY A 247 12.28 -13.91 -22.85
CA GLY A 247 12.52 -12.92 -23.91
C GLY A 247 13.34 -11.72 -23.47
N GLY A 248 13.99 -11.78 -22.31
CA GLY A 248 14.81 -10.71 -21.77
C GLY A 248 14.02 -9.46 -21.36
N ALA A 249 14.75 -8.38 -21.09
CA ALA A 249 14.17 -7.12 -20.64
C ALA A 249 13.15 -6.52 -21.63
N ALA A 250 13.41 -6.62 -22.94
CA ALA A 250 12.53 -6.09 -23.97
C ALA A 250 11.14 -6.75 -23.95
N PHE A 251 11.10 -8.09 -23.82
CA PHE A 251 9.84 -8.81 -23.71
C PHE A 251 9.11 -8.49 -22.41
N THR A 252 9.81 -8.43 -21.28
CA THR A 252 9.24 -8.01 -19.98
C THR A 252 8.59 -6.63 -20.06
N PHE A 253 9.29 -5.65 -20.63
CA PHE A 253 8.78 -4.30 -20.79
C PHE A 253 7.67 -4.17 -21.84
N THR A 254 7.44 -5.19 -22.67
CA THR A 254 6.32 -5.23 -23.62
C THR A 254 5.08 -5.88 -22.99
N ILE A 255 5.24 -7.04 -22.36
CA ILE A 255 4.10 -7.82 -21.84
C ILE A 255 3.51 -7.21 -20.56
N MET A 256 4.34 -6.62 -19.70
CA MET A 256 3.88 -6.07 -18.43
C MET A 256 2.89 -4.90 -18.59
N PRO A 257 3.13 -3.88 -19.45
CA PRO A 257 2.13 -2.84 -19.71
C PRO A 257 0.82 -3.38 -20.29
N ILE A 258 0.88 -4.38 -21.18
CA ILE A 258 -0.32 -5.00 -21.78
C ILE A 258 -1.18 -5.65 -20.69
N LEU A 259 -0.57 -6.48 -19.83
CA LEU A 259 -1.28 -7.13 -18.72
C LEU A 259 -1.79 -6.11 -17.69
N ALA A 260 -1.00 -5.08 -17.39
CA ALA A 260 -1.41 -3.98 -16.52
C ALA A 260 -2.61 -3.22 -17.10
N PHE A 261 -2.66 -3.00 -18.42
CA PHE A 261 -3.77 -2.34 -19.09
C PHE A 261 -5.06 -3.17 -19.03
N ILE A 262 -4.98 -4.48 -19.31
CA ILE A 262 -6.12 -5.41 -19.18
C ILE A 262 -6.67 -5.37 -17.75
N SER A 263 -5.78 -5.46 -16.75
CA SER A 263 -6.13 -5.36 -15.34
C SER A 263 -6.81 -4.03 -15.01
N ALA A 264 -6.21 -2.92 -15.44
CA ALA A 264 -6.73 -1.58 -15.22
C ALA A 264 -8.14 -1.40 -15.81
N PHE A 265 -8.38 -1.89 -17.02
CA PHE A 265 -9.70 -1.78 -17.65
C PHE A 265 -10.80 -2.42 -16.80
N VAL A 266 -10.57 -3.64 -16.31
CA VAL A 266 -11.54 -4.36 -15.47
C VAL A 266 -11.72 -3.70 -14.11
N VAL A 267 -10.62 -3.32 -13.45
CA VAL A 267 -10.64 -2.71 -12.11
C VAL A 267 -11.30 -1.33 -12.15
N PHE A 268 -10.90 -0.46 -13.07
CA PHE A 268 -11.46 0.90 -13.17
C PHE A 268 -12.91 0.89 -13.64
N ARG A 269 -13.33 -0.07 -14.47
CA ARG A 269 -14.77 -0.27 -14.76
C ARG A 269 -15.57 -0.54 -13.49
N GLY A 270 -15.10 -1.44 -12.61
CA GLY A 270 -15.75 -1.70 -11.32
C GLY A 270 -15.79 -0.46 -10.41
N ARG A 271 -14.68 0.29 -10.35
CA ARG A 271 -14.57 1.51 -9.53
C ARG A 271 -15.45 2.63 -10.03
N THR A 272 -15.55 2.82 -11.35
CA THR A 272 -16.39 3.88 -11.93
C THR A 272 -17.87 3.63 -11.65
N ILE A 273 -18.33 2.37 -11.73
CA ILE A 273 -19.69 1.99 -11.33
C ILE A 273 -19.94 2.34 -9.85
N ARG A 274 -19.10 1.86 -8.94
CA ARG A 274 -19.22 2.17 -7.51
C ARG A 274 -19.12 3.67 -7.20
N THR A 275 -18.27 4.40 -7.92
CA THR A 275 -18.11 5.86 -7.73
C THR A 275 -19.36 6.62 -8.17
N LYS A 276 -20.13 6.11 -9.14
CA LYS A 276 -21.40 6.74 -9.54
C LYS A 276 -22.47 6.66 -8.45
N GLU A 277 -22.44 5.60 -7.65
CA GLU A 277 -23.33 5.38 -6.50
C GLU A 277 -22.95 6.22 -5.27
N MET A 278 -21.72 6.78 -5.22
CA MET A 278 -21.27 7.60 -4.11
C MET A 278 -21.91 9.00 -4.11
N GLU A 279 -22.21 9.50 -2.93
CA GLU A 279 -22.66 10.88 -2.73
C GLU A 279 -21.63 11.91 -3.26
N LYS A 280 -22.12 12.99 -3.87
CA LYS A 280 -21.30 14.10 -4.39
C LYS A 280 -20.80 15.03 -3.28
N LYS A 281 -20.15 14.47 -2.27
CA LYS A 281 -19.52 15.20 -1.15
C LYS A 281 -18.00 15.01 -1.15
N HIS A 282 -17.29 16.01 -0.64
CA HIS A 282 -15.85 15.90 -0.35
C HIS A 282 -15.62 14.86 0.74
N LEU A 283 -14.45 14.22 0.70
CA LEU A 283 -14.03 13.32 1.76
C LEU A 283 -13.77 14.17 3.02
N LYS A 284 -14.32 13.78 4.18
CA LYS A 284 -14.08 14.53 5.43
C LYS A 284 -12.63 14.38 5.93
N SER A 285 -11.96 13.29 5.56
CA SER A 285 -10.58 13.04 5.98
C SER A 285 -9.55 13.81 5.13
N SER A 286 -8.37 14.03 5.71
CA SER A 286 -7.23 14.64 5.02
C SER A 286 -6.46 13.67 4.10
N LEU A 287 -6.98 12.46 3.86
CA LEU A 287 -6.29 11.39 3.11
C LEU A 287 -5.74 11.88 1.77
N ILE A 288 -6.58 12.51 0.96
CA ILE A 288 -6.24 12.93 -0.40
C ILE A 288 -5.35 14.18 -0.37
N VAL A 289 -5.69 15.16 0.47
CA VAL A 289 -4.97 16.43 0.57
C VAL A 289 -3.52 16.21 1.02
N ASN A 290 -3.29 15.31 1.99
CA ASN A 290 -1.96 14.97 2.48
C ASN A 290 -1.05 14.30 1.43
N GLN A 291 -1.63 13.78 0.34
CA GLN A 291 -0.91 13.17 -0.79
C GLN A 291 -0.74 14.11 -2.00
N SER A 292 -1.39 15.27 -2.00
CA SER A 292 -1.37 16.18 -3.15
C SER A 292 0.04 16.72 -3.46
N ASP A 293 0.88 16.91 -2.44
CA ASP A 293 2.19 17.58 -2.55
C ASP A 293 2.11 18.94 -3.27
N LEU A 294 0.96 19.62 -3.13
CA LEU A 294 0.71 20.95 -3.70
C LEU A 294 0.82 22.03 -2.62
N LEU A 295 1.41 23.16 -2.99
CA LEU A 295 1.54 24.31 -2.09
C LEU A 295 0.16 24.94 -1.86
N GLY A 296 -0.21 25.11 -0.58
CA GLY A 296 -1.43 25.84 -0.19
C GLY A 296 -2.77 25.14 -0.42
N VAL A 297 -2.78 23.92 -0.96
CA VAL A 297 -4.02 23.16 -1.18
C VAL A 297 -4.54 22.57 0.12
N LYS A 298 -5.80 22.90 0.47
CA LYS A 298 -6.46 22.47 1.71
C LYS A 298 -7.63 21.51 1.49
N ALA A 299 -8.07 21.31 0.25
CA ALA A 299 -9.19 20.45 -0.09
C ALA A 299 -8.93 19.73 -1.42
N SER A 300 -9.60 18.58 -1.63
CA SER A 300 -9.58 17.89 -2.92
C SER A 300 -10.30 18.72 -3.99
N PHE A 301 -9.83 18.63 -5.23
CA PHE A 301 -10.43 19.37 -6.35
C PHE A 301 -11.80 18.82 -6.74
N THR A 302 -11.95 17.51 -6.65
CA THR A 302 -13.16 16.79 -6.99
C THR A 302 -13.82 16.23 -5.73
N ARG A 303 -15.09 15.83 -5.88
CA ARG A 303 -15.93 15.31 -4.79
C ARG A 303 -15.86 13.79 -4.72
N ARG A 304 -16.78 13.11 -5.42
CA ARG A 304 -16.88 11.63 -5.43
C ARG A 304 -15.68 10.92 -6.06
N VAL A 305 -14.95 11.60 -6.96
CA VAL A 305 -13.82 11.03 -7.73
C VAL A 305 -12.47 11.38 -7.09
N SER A 306 -12.45 11.96 -5.88
CA SER A 306 -11.22 12.46 -5.25
C SER A 306 -10.14 11.40 -5.04
N TRP A 307 -10.53 10.12 -5.00
CA TRP A 307 -9.64 8.98 -4.85
C TRP A 307 -8.61 8.85 -5.99
N ILE A 308 -8.88 9.38 -7.18
CA ILE A 308 -7.96 9.29 -8.33
C ILE A 308 -6.99 10.48 -8.43
N GLU A 309 -7.27 11.58 -7.70
CA GLU A 309 -6.50 12.82 -7.83
C GLU A 309 -5.00 12.63 -7.58
N PRO A 310 -4.55 11.93 -6.52
CA PRO A 310 -3.12 11.73 -6.29
C PRO A 310 -2.46 10.98 -7.46
N SER A 311 -3.13 9.97 -8.00
CA SER A 311 -2.65 9.19 -9.14
C SER A 311 -2.50 10.04 -10.40
N ILE A 312 -3.48 10.90 -10.71
CA ILE A 312 -3.42 11.81 -11.88
C ILE A 312 -2.27 12.81 -11.72
N LEU A 313 -2.12 13.40 -10.53
CA LEU A 313 -1.01 14.33 -10.26
C LEU A 313 0.35 13.65 -10.46
N ARG A 314 0.50 12.39 -10.02
CA ARG A 314 1.75 11.64 -10.22
C ARG A 314 2.00 11.29 -11.68
N LEU A 315 0.94 10.96 -12.42
CA LEU A 315 1.04 10.70 -13.86
C LEU A 315 1.53 11.95 -14.59
N ILE A 316 0.91 13.11 -14.34
CA ILE A 316 1.30 14.38 -14.98
C ILE A 316 2.74 14.75 -14.62
N GLU A 317 3.08 14.73 -13.32
CA GLU A 317 4.44 15.01 -12.88
C GLU A 317 5.47 14.10 -13.57
N SER A 318 5.22 12.79 -13.58
CA SER A 318 6.17 11.83 -14.14
C SER A 318 6.31 11.98 -15.65
N LEU A 319 5.21 12.21 -16.37
CA LEU A 319 5.24 12.43 -17.82
C LEU A 319 6.00 13.71 -18.17
N VAL A 320 5.82 14.79 -17.41
CA VAL A 320 6.57 16.04 -17.60
C VAL A 320 8.07 15.81 -17.36
N LEU A 321 8.44 15.12 -16.28
CA LEU A 321 9.84 14.81 -15.98
C LEU A 321 10.48 13.92 -17.05
N ILE A 322 9.79 12.86 -17.49
CA ILE A 322 10.27 11.99 -18.57
C ILE A 322 10.44 12.80 -19.86
N ALA A 323 9.50 13.70 -20.18
CA ALA A 323 9.63 14.58 -21.34
C ALA A 323 10.84 15.51 -21.22
N ILE A 324 11.11 16.10 -20.04
CA ILE A 324 12.32 16.90 -19.81
C ILE A 324 13.57 16.06 -20.04
N PHE A 325 13.64 14.83 -19.49
CA PHE A 325 14.81 13.96 -19.64
C PHE A 325 15.06 13.53 -21.08
N ILE A 326 13.99 13.29 -21.85
CA ILE A 326 14.09 13.01 -23.29
C ILE A 326 14.63 14.23 -24.04
N ASN A 327 14.08 15.42 -23.80
CA ASN A 327 14.47 16.64 -24.51
C ASN A 327 15.92 17.07 -24.21
N GLN A 328 16.43 16.74 -23.02
CA GLN A 328 17.80 17.05 -22.61
C GLN A 328 18.78 15.90 -22.88
N ASP A 329 18.33 14.79 -23.46
CA ASP A 329 19.11 13.57 -23.72
C ASP A 329 19.87 13.03 -22.49
N VAL A 330 19.21 13.05 -21.33
CA VAL A 330 19.77 12.62 -20.02
C VAL A 330 19.15 11.33 -19.50
N LEU A 331 18.60 10.49 -20.39
CA LEU A 331 18.03 9.20 -20.04
C LEU A 331 19.13 8.23 -19.58
N GLY A 332 19.00 7.71 -18.36
CA GLY A 332 19.97 6.81 -17.77
C GLY A 332 19.68 6.52 -16.30
N ILE A 333 20.70 6.03 -15.59
CA ILE A 333 20.61 5.80 -14.15
C ILE A 333 20.22 7.07 -13.37
N PRO A 334 20.83 8.26 -13.60
CA PRO A 334 20.50 9.45 -12.81
C PRO A 334 19.04 9.87 -12.93
N SER A 335 18.51 9.95 -14.14
CA SER A 335 17.10 10.29 -14.38
C SER A 335 16.14 9.23 -13.84
N PHE A 336 16.51 7.95 -13.89
CA PHE A 336 15.75 6.88 -13.24
C PHE A 336 15.70 7.05 -11.72
N ILE A 337 16.84 7.35 -11.09
CA ILE A 337 16.94 7.56 -9.64
C ILE A 337 16.19 8.81 -9.19
N ILE A 338 16.20 9.89 -9.98
CA ILE A 338 15.36 11.08 -9.71
C ILE A 338 13.89 10.69 -9.69
N LEU A 339 13.40 10.04 -10.75
CA LEU A 339 12.00 9.64 -10.85
C LEU A 339 11.61 8.65 -9.75
N PHE A 340 12.47 7.68 -9.46
CA PHE A 340 12.29 6.72 -8.37
C PHE A 340 12.20 7.41 -7.01
N SER A 341 13.09 8.35 -6.71
CA SER A 341 13.09 9.10 -5.44
C SER A 341 11.82 9.93 -5.26
N ILE A 342 11.35 10.57 -6.33
CA ILE A 342 10.09 11.33 -6.33
C ILE A 342 8.90 10.39 -6.14
N ILE A 343 8.86 9.26 -6.85
CA ILE A 343 7.78 8.28 -6.70
C ILE A 343 7.77 7.70 -5.28
N PHE A 344 8.93 7.34 -4.74
CA PHE A 344 9.10 6.88 -3.36
C PHE A 344 8.54 7.90 -2.37
N HIS A 345 8.83 9.19 -2.58
CA HIS A 345 8.28 10.25 -1.75
C HIS A 345 6.74 10.22 -1.69
N HIS A 346 6.09 9.96 -2.82
CA HIS A 346 4.62 9.90 -2.88
C HIS A 346 4.05 8.62 -2.28
N TYR A 347 4.78 7.52 -2.37
CA TYR A 347 4.48 6.31 -1.61
C TYR A 347 4.56 6.57 -0.10
N ASP A 348 5.61 7.26 0.36
CA ASP A 348 5.74 7.64 1.77
C ASP A 348 4.57 8.55 2.21
N ASN A 349 4.19 9.54 1.41
CA ASN A 349 3.00 10.37 1.67
C ASN A 349 1.71 9.55 1.75
N LEU A 350 1.51 8.57 0.85
CA LEU A 350 0.36 7.68 0.87
C LEU A 350 0.31 6.89 2.18
N TYR A 351 1.40 6.23 2.58
CA TYR A 351 1.41 5.41 3.79
C TYR A 351 1.26 6.25 5.07
N ARG A 352 1.86 7.43 5.13
CA ARG A 352 1.60 8.42 6.19
C ARG A 352 0.12 8.77 6.26
N ALA A 353 -0.48 9.12 5.12
CA ALA A 353 -1.89 9.50 5.06
C ALA A 353 -2.84 8.34 5.43
N LEU A 354 -2.52 7.10 5.05
CA LEU A 354 -3.26 5.89 5.47
C LEU A 354 -3.22 5.67 6.99
N GLN A 355 -2.18 6.17 7.66
CA GLN A 355 -2.03 6.11 9.12
C GLN A 355 -2.53 7.38 9.82
N ASN A 356 -3.22 8.27 9.10
CA ASN A 356 -3.66 9.60 9.55
C ASN A 356 -2.52 10.51 10.02
N GLU A 357 -1.32 10.29 9.49
CA GLU A 357 -0.14 11.09 9.74
C GLU A 357 0.21 11.95 8.51
N ARG A 358 1.03 12.99 8.72
CA ARG A 358 1.51 13.87 7.66
C ARG A 358 3.01 14.03 7.73
N LYS A 359 3.65 14.15 6.57
CA LYS A 359 5.06 14.52 6.46
C LYS A 359 5.29 15.91 7.07
N PRO A 360 6.40 16.13 7.82
CA PRO A 360 6.75 17.46 8.32
C PRO A 360 6.87 18.50 7.19
N LEU A 361 6.46 19.74 7.47
CA LEU A 361 6.42 20.82 6.47
C LEU A 361 7.81 21.16 5.90
N TRP A 362 8.86 21.13 6.74
CA TRP A 362 10.24 21.39 6.29
C TRP A 362 10.70 20.37 5.24
N LEU A 363 10.30 19.11 5.38
CA LEU A 363 10.66 18.06 4.43
C LEU A 363 9.84 18.15 3.13
N SER A 364 8.64 18.74 3.18
CA SER A 364 7.89 19.12 1.97
C SER A 364 8.51 20.31 1.27
N ALA A 365 8.98 21.31 2.03
CA ALA A 365 9.66 22.49 1.49
C ALA A 365 11.00 22.13 0.82
N LEU A 366 11.82 21.27 1.43
CA LEU A 366 13.03 20.72 0.79
C LEU A 366 12.70 19.90 -0.46
N GLY A 367 11.53 19.25 -0.51
CA GLY A 367 11.05 18.56 -1.71
C GLY A 367 10.50 19.49 -2.79
N LEU A 368 10.46 20.80 -2.53
CA LEU A 368 9.99 21.89 -3.40
C LEU A 368 8.54 21.79 -3.86
N TYR A 369 7.74 20.92 -3.24
CA TYR A 369 6.41 20.54 -3.71
C TYR A 369 6.44 20.06 -5.18
N LEU A 370 5.30 19.66 -5.74
CA LEU A 370 5.23 19.18 -7.13
C LEU A 370 5.75 20.24 -8.13
N GLY A 371 5.25 21.47 -8.04
CA GLY A 371 5.55 22.53 -9.02
C GLY A 371 7.00 23.02 -8.95
N GLY A 372 7.50 23.29 -7.75
CA GLY A 372 8.86 23.80 -7.57
C GLY A 372 9.92 22.76 -7.94
N ARG A 373 9.64 21.47 -7.73
CA ARG A 373 10.55 20.39 -8.13
C ARG A 373 10.69 20.26 -9.64
N ILE A 374 9.58 20.27 -10.38
CA ILE A 374 9.61 20.24 -11.85
C ILE A 374 10.37 21.46 -12.39
N LEU A 375 10.09 22.64 -11.82
CA LEU A 375 10.76 23.87 -12.21
C LEU A 375 12.27 23.82 -11.94
N LEU A 376 12.68 23.37 -10.74
CA LEU A 376 14.10 23.25 -10.39
C LEU A 376 14.83 22.27 -11.29
N ILE A 377 14.26 21.09 -11.55
CA ILE A 377 14.89 20.10 -12.45
C ILE A 377 15.03 20.66 -13.86
N GLY A 378 13.98 21.29 -14.39
CA GLY A 378 14.00 21.91 -15.72
C GLY A 378 15.06 23.02 -15.84
N LEU A 379 15.08 23.96 -14.88
CA LEU A 379 16.05 25.05 -14.88
C LEU A 379 17.49 24.58 -14.65
N ALA A 380 17.71 23.60 -13.77
CA ALA A 380 19.03 23.06 -13.50
C ALA A 380 19.61 22.38 -14.75
N LEU A 381 18.82 21.58 -15.47
CA LEU A 381 19.27 20.96 -16.72
C LEU A 381 19.52 21.99 -17.82
N LEU A 382 18.65 23.01 -17.95
CA LEU A 382 18.88 24.12 -18.89
C LEU A 382 20.15 24.92 -18.56
N ALA A 383 20.50 25.04 -17.28
CA ALA A 383 21.73 25.67 -16.82
C ALA A 383 22.97 24.77 -16.93
N GLY A 384 22.84 23.55 -17.47
CA GLY A 384 23.95 22.61 -17.63
C GLY A 384 24.43 21.97 -16.33
N VAL A 385 23.61 21.95 -15.28
CA VAL A 385 23.92 21.25 -14.02
C VAL A 385 23.94 19.74 -14.25
N ASP A 386 24.95 19.06 -13.73
CA ASP A 386 25.04 17.60 -13.78
C ASP A 386 23.82 16.96 -13.11
N ILE A 387 23.07 16.18 -13.89
CA ILE A 387 21.89 15.44 -13.44
C ILE A 387 22.20 14.49 -12.28
N THR A 388 23.44 14.03 -12.14
CA THR A 388 23.88 13.16 -11.05
C THR A 388 23.78 13.87 -9.69
N LEU A 389 24.08 15.17 -9.64
CA LEU A 389 23.91 15.98 -8.41
C LEU A 389 22.44 16.12 -8.04
N ILE A 390 21.58 16.31 -9.04
CA ILE A 390 20.12 16.37 -8.87
C ILE A 390 19.59 15.02 -8.35
N ALA A 391 20.10 13.90 -8.88
CA ALA A 391 19.76 12.56 -8.42
C ALA A 391 20.15 12.33 -6.96
N TRP A 392 21.37 12.70 -6.57
CA TRP A 392 21.82 12.63 -5.18
C TRP A 392 20.98 13.48 -4.23
N TYR A 393 20.63 14.70 -4.65
CA TYR A 393 19.79 15.59 -3.86
C TYR A 393 18.42 14.95 -3.53
N PHE A 394 17.69 14.48 -4.55
CA PHE A 394 16.39 13.85 -4.32
C PHE A 394 16.49 12.50 -3.60
N ALA A 395 17.53 11.70 -3.88
CA ALA A 395 17.77 10.44 -3.19
C ALA A 395 18.03 10.68 -1.69
N ALA A 396 18.89 11.63 -1.34
CA ALA A 396 19.20 11.97 0.05
C ALA A 396 17.94 12.46 0.80
N ILE A 397 17.14 13.32 0.17
CA ILE A 397 15.94 13.87 0.82
C ILE A 397 14.85 12.80 0.98
N PHE A 398 14.50 12.11 -0.10
CA PHE A 398 13.32 11.26 -0.11
C PHE A 398 13.58 9.83 0.35
N LEU A 399 14.73 9.25 0.02
CA LEU A 399 15.05 7.87 0.41
C LEU A 399 15.68 7.81 1.80
N VAL A 400 16.55 8.77 2.14
CA VAL A 400 17.31 8.75 3.40
C VAL A 400 16.62 9.59 4.49
N LEU A 401 16.53 10.91 4.31
CA LEU A 401 16.00 11.80 5.34
C LEU A 401 14.54 11.49 5.69
N SER A 402 13.68 11.25 4.69
CA SER A 402 12.28 10.87 4.93
C SER A 402 12.13 9.57 5.71
N SER A 403 12.93 8.55 5.36
CA SER A 403 12.92 7.24 6.02
C SER A 403 13.45 7.33 7.45
N ILE A 404 14.55 8.04 7.68
CA ILE A 404 15.10 8.27 9.02
C ILE A 404 14.06 8.99 9.89
N GLN A 405 13.46 10.06 9.36
CA GLN A 405 12.44 10.82 10.08
C GLN A 405 11.25 9.93 10.47
N TRP A 406 10.77 9.09 9.54
CA TRP A 406 9.66 8.16 9.81
C TRP A 406 10.00 7.15 10.92
N VAL A 407 11.17 6.50 10.81
CA VAL A 407 11.64 5.48 11.76
C VAL A 407 11.86 6.09 13.15
N MET A 408 12.48 7.27 13.23
CA MET A 408 12.73 7.95 14.50
C MET A 408 11.44 8.35 15.21
N GLY A 409 10.46 8.92 14.46
CA GLY A 409 9.17 9.30 15.03
C GLY A 409 8.42 8.09 15.63
N HIS A 410 8.49 6.93 14.98
CA HIS A 410 7.83 5.72 15.46
C HIS A 410 8.58 5.00 16.60
N LYS A 411 9.90 5.20 16.72
CA LYS A 411 10.67 4.69 17.86
C LYS A 411 10.41 5.50 19.14
N GLN A 412 10.30 6.82 19.04
CA GLN A 412 10.01 7.68 20.20
C GLN A 412 8.62 7.38 20.80
N ASN A 413 7.62 7.14 19.95
CA ASN A 413 6.27 6.78 20.39
C ASN A 413 6.16 5.40 21.08
N ARG A 414 7.19 4.55 21.02
CA ARG A 414 7.25 3.28 21.77
C ARG A 414 7.83 3.41 23.18
N ILE A 415 8.55 4.49 23.46
CA ILE A 415 9.22 4.70 24.76
C ILE A 415 8.35 5.55 25.70
N ALA A 416 7.43 6.34 25.14
CA ALA A 416 6.56 7.26 25.88
C ALA A 416 5.14 6.70 26.15
N GLY A 417 4.88 5.42 25.86
CA GLY A 417 3.56 4.78 25.95
C GLY A 417 3.53 3.61 26.91
#